data_AF-A0A7Y2ZGK3-F1
#
_entry.id   AF-A0A7Y2ZGK3-F1
#
_cell.length_a   1.000
_cell.length_b   1.000
_cell.length_c   1.000
_cell.angle_alpha   90.00
_cell.angle_beta   90.00
_cell.angle_gamma   90.00
#
_symmetry.space_group_name_H-M   'P 1'
#
loop_
_entity.id
_entity.type
_entity.pdbx_description
1 polymer ?
#
loop_
_entity_poly.entity_id
_entity_poly.type
_entity_poly.pdbx_seq_one_letter_code
_entity_poly.pdbx_strand_id
1 'polypeptide(L)'
;MPVPPEGRERGVAMGRRVLRHARALGLGSPDLALIERVHARALEVRAERADDDHDPPFLHHGRSALVLLIDVRERDSRVLSAAMGVDSEDPSWAPDLTSIGDERLERLIAQIPASGVEDLAERLWSAEPEACRAALAERLDHLRHAHLWADHEARRRAHEEAVAVYAPMAERTHPQLAHRYAWWCRMFGARHLS
;
A
#
# COMPACT_ATOMS: atom_id res chain seq x y z
N MET A 1 11.15 15.06 22.85
CA MET A 1 10.21 14.37 21.94
C MET A 1 8.96 14.07 22.75
N PRO A 2 7.79 14.63 22.41
CA PRO A 2 6.56 14.29 23.12
C PRO A 2 6.24 12.80 22.96
N VAL A 3 5.70 12.20 24.02
CA VAL A 3 5.25 10.81 24.05
C VAL A 3 3.99 10.71 23.18
N PRO A 4 3.90 9.76 22.22
CA PRO A 4 2.68 9.56 21.45
C PRO A 4 1.52 9.20 22.41
N PRO A 5 0.27 9.60 22.12
CA PRO A 5 -0.86 9.07 22.86
C PRO A 5 -0.87 7.54 22.79
N GLU A 6 -1.26 6.88 23.88
CA GLU A 6 -1.36 5.41 23.98
C GLU A 6 -2.13 4.85 22.77
N GLY A 7 -1.66 3.74 22.21
CA GLY A 7 -2.25 3.13 21.01
C GLY A 7 -1.79 3.69 19.66
N ARG A 8 -0.77 4.57 19.60
CA ARG A 8 -0.18 5.05 18.33
C ARG A 8 1.29 4.71 18.13
N GLU A 9 1.90 4.00 19.07
CA GLU A 9 3.35 3.75 19.09
C GLU A 9 3.81 2.98 17.85
N ARG A 10 3.07 1.93 17.45
CA ARG A 10 3.41 1.14 16.27
C ARG A 10 3.30 1.94 14.97
N GLY A 11 2.31 2.83 14.87
CA GLY A 11 2.14 3.73 13.73
C GLY A 11 3.30 4.72 13.59
N VAL A 12 3.73 5.31 14.71
CA VAL A 12 4.91 6.19 14.74
C VAL A 12 6.19 5.43 14.42
N ALA A 13 6.36 4.23 14.96
CA ALA A 13 7.50 3.36 14.66
C ALA A 13 7.54 2.96 13.18
N MET A 14 6.38 2.71 12.58
CA MET A 14 6.26 2.45 11.15
C MET A 14 6.71 3.65 10.31
N GLY A 15 6.23 4.86 10.60
CA GLY A 15 6.65 6.06 9.88
C GLY A 15 8.17 6.29 9.96
N ARG A 16 8.76 6.12 11.16
CA ARG A 16 10.23 6.18 11.34
C ARG A 16 10.96 5.13 10.50
N ARG A 17 10.41 3.92 10.38
CA ARG A 17 10.97 2.87 9.56
C ARG A 17 10.91 3.22 8.07
N VAL A 18 9.77 3.70 7.57
CA VAL A 18 9.62 4.17 6.18
C VAL A 18 10.65 5.25 5.86
N LEU A 19 10.72 6.31 6.68
CA LEU A 19 11.68 7.41 6.49
C LEU A 19 13.13 6.97 6.54
N ARG A 20 13.48 5.99 7.39
CA ARG A 20 14.83 5.43 7.45
C ARG A 20 15.20 4.71 6.16
N HIS A 21 14.29 3.91 5.60
CA HIS A 21 14.53 3.22 4.33
C HIS A 21 14.59 4.20 3.14
N ALA A 22 13.73 5.21 3.12
CA ALA A 22 13.79 6.29 2.13
C ALA A 22 15.14 7.05 2.17
N ARG A 23 15.61 7.43 3.37
CA ARG A 23 16.94 8.05 3.54
C ARG A 23 18.07 7.14 3.03
N ALA A 24 18.00 5.85 3.33
CA ALA A 24 19.00 4.88 2.87
C ALA A 24 19.02 4.70 1.34
N LEU A 25 17.95 5.09 0.64
CA LEU A 25 17.89 5.14 -0.83
C LEU A 25 18.36 6.48 -1.42
N GLY A 26 18.65 7.47 -0.58
CA GLY A 26 19.14 8.78 -0.99
C GLY A 26 18.06 9.84 -1.21
N LEU A 27 16.84 9.64 -0.73
CA LEU A 27 15.77 10.65 -0.84
C LEU A 27 16.12 11.90 -0.02
N GLY A 28 15.88 13.08 -0.61
CA GLY A 28 16.20 14.37 -0.02
C GLY A 28 15.16 14.86 0.97
N SER A 29 15.46 15.95 1.68
CA SER A 29 14.54 16.52 2.68
C SER A 29 13.13 16.84 2.16
N PRO A 30 12.93 17.39 0.94
CA PRO A 30 11.59 17.62 0.39
C PRO A 30 10.79 16.33 0.21
N ASP A 31 11.43 15.28 -0.31
CA ASP A 31 10.82 13.97 -0.53
C ASP A 31 10.42 13.30 0.78
N LEU A 32 11.32 13.35 1.77
CA LEU A 32 11.07 12.81 3.11
C LEU A 32 9.95 13.56 3.82
N ALA A 33 9.86 14.88 3.67
CA ALA A 33 8.78 15.68 4.24
C ALA A 33 7.43 15.33 3.62
N LEU A 34 7.38 15.05 2.31
CA LEU A 34 6.15 14.59 1.65
C LEU A 34 5.70 13.23 2.23
N ILE A 35 6.61 12.27 2.30
CA ILE A 35 6.35 10.92 2.84
C ILE A 35 5.85 11.03 4.29
N GLU A 36 6.49 11.85 5.12
CA GLU A 36 6.11 12.06 6.52
C GLU A 36 4.70 12.64 6.66
N ARG A 37 4.35 13.66 5.86
CA ARG A 37 3.00 14.25 5.88
C ARG A 37 1.93 13.25 5.46
N VAL A 38 2.16 12.48 4.39
CA VAL A 38 1.21 11.48 3.91
C VAL A 38 1.04 10.35 4.93
N HIS A 39 2.14 9.86 5.51
CA HIS A 39 2.10 8.87 6.59
C HIS A 39 1.30 9.38 7.79
N ALA A 40 1.51 10.64 8.20
CA ALA A 40 0.77 11.23 9.32
C ALA A 40 -0.73 11.28 9.04
N ARG A 41 -1.15 11.72 7.84
CA ARG A 41 -2.57 11.72 7.44
C ARG A 41 -3.17 10.33 7.39
N ALA A 42 -2.45 9.37 6.82
CA ALA A 42 -2.89 7.98 6.82
C ALA A 42 -3.08 7.48 8.26
N LEU A 43 -2.11 7.70 9.14
CA LEU A 43 -2.16 7.27 10.54
C LEU A 43 -3.28 7.95 11.34
N GLU A 44 -3.61 9.21 11.07
CA GLU A 44 -4.76 9.90 11.67
C GLU A 44 -6.06 9.12 11.43
N VAL A 45 -6.35 8.79 10.17
CA VAL A 45 -7.54 7.99 9.81
C VAL A 45 -7.52 6.61 10.49
N ARG A 46 -6.37 5.94 10.56
CA ARG A 46 -6.28 4.63 11.21
C ARG A 46 -6.53 4.72 12.71
N ALA A 47 -5.98 5.74 13.37
CA ALA A 47 -6.11 5.91 14.81
C ALA A 47 -7.50 6.35 15.26
N GLU A 48 -8.34 6.86 14.37
CA GLU A 48 -9.74 7.19 14.65
C GLU A 48 -10.68 5.99 14.51
N ARG A 49 -10.26 4.95 13.78
CA ARG A 49 -11.13 3.88 13.31
C ARG A 49 -10.77 2.49 13.81
N ALA A 50 -9.48 2.22 13.99
CA ALA A 50 -9.01 0.94 14.48
C ALA A 50 -9.30 0.81 15.98
N ASP A 51 -9.68 -0.39 16.41
CA ASP A 51 -9.90 -0.69 17.83
C ASP A 51 -8.59 -0.58 18.63
N ASP A 52 -7.47 -1.00 18.05
CA ASP A 52 -6.12 -0.86 18.58
C ASP A 52 -5.04 -0.85 17.47
N ASP A 53 -3.77 -0.76 17.84
CA ASP A 53 -2.65 -0.75 16.89
C ASP A 53 -2.20 -2.14 16.39
N HIS A 54 -2.93 -3.20 16.79
CA HIS A 54 -2.82 -4.57 16.30
C HIS A 54 -3.80 -4.89 15.17
N ASP A 55 -4.81 -4.06 14.95
CA ASP A 55 -5.75 -4.18 13.83
C ASP A 55 -5.00 -4.25 12.47
N PRO A 56 -5.26 -5.26 11.61
CA PRO A 56 -4.53 -5.44 10.35
C PRO A 56 -4.39 -4.19 9.45
N PRO A 57 -5.43 -3.34 9.27
CA PRO A 57 -5.34 -2.10 8.47
C PRO A 57 -4.46 -1.02 9.11
N PHE A 58 -4.24 -1.07 10.44
CA PHE A 58 -3.60 0.02 11.18
C PHE A 58 -2.22 0.40 10.62
N LEU A 59 -1.43 -0.60 10.24
CA LEU A 59 -0.09 -0.38 9.69
C LEU A 59 0.01 -0.55 8.16
N HIS A 60 -1.12 -0.79 7.49
CA HIS A 60 -1.16 -1.15 6.07
C HIS A 60 -0.46 -0.11 5.18
N HIS A 61 -0.85 1.16 5.26
CA HIS A 61 -0.26 2.26 4.49
C HIS A 61 1.27 2.25 4.52
N GLY A 62 1.87 2.17 5.71
CA GLY A 62 3.32 2.14 5.87
C GLY A 62 3.96 0.85 5.33
N ARG A 63 3.29 -0.30 5.45
CA ARG A 63 3.79 -1.57 4.87
C ARG A 63 3.76 -1.54 3.34
N SER A 64 2.75 -0.94 2.72
CA SER A 64 2.66 -0.73 1.27
C SER A 64 3.86 0.09 0.75
N ALA A 65 4.21 1.19 1.42
CA ALA A 65 5.42 1.94 1.09
C ALA A 65 6.71 1.12 1.28
N LEU A 66 6.77 0.25 2.30
CA LEU A 66 7.94 -0.61 2.53
C LEU A 66 8.12 -1.67 1.44
N VAL A 67 7.05 -2.16 0.81
CA VAL A 67 7.17 -3.04 -0.36
C VAL A 67 7.93 -2.31 -1.46
N LEU A 68 7.57 -1.06 -1.77
CA LEU A 68 8.26 -0.26 -2.78
C LEU A 68 9.70 0.07 -2.39
N LEU A 69 9.95 0.46 -1.15
CA LEU A 69 11.30 0.82 -0.68
C LEU A 69 12.26 -0.36 -0.64
N ILE A 70 11.79 -1.53 -0.18
CA ILE A 70 12.65 -2.68 0.09
C ILE A 70 12.76 -3.59 -1.13
N ASP A 71 11.62 -3.92 -1.76
CA ASP A 71 11.59 -4.87 -2.87
C ASP A 71 11.88 -4.16 -4.20
N VAL A 72 11.29 -2.99 -4.44
CA VAL A 72 11.39 -2.28 -5.73
C VAL A 72 12.56 -1.26 -5.74
N ARG A 73 13.02 -0.82 -4.57
CA ARG A 73 13.97 0.29 -4.40
C ARG A 73 13.49 1.59 -5.06
N GLU A 74 12.17 1.81 -5.03
CA GLU A 74 11.52 3.02 -5.57
C GLU A 74 12.07 4.28 -4.88
N ARG A 75 12.38 5.30 -5.69
CA ARG A 75 12.95 6.57 -5.23
C ARG A 75 12.03 7.76 -5.42
N ASP A 76 10.96 7.61 -6.19
CA ASP A 76 9.96 8.66 -6.33
C ASP A 76 9.06 8.67 -5.08
N SER A 77 9.19 9.72 -4.26
CA SER A 77 8.37 9.91 -3.07
C SER A 77 6.88 9.99 -3.34
N ARG A 78 6.46 10.37 -4.55
CA ARG A 78 5.04 10.43 -4.90
C ARG A 78 4.46 9.05 -5.16
N VAL A 79 5.25 8.12 -5.72
CA VAL A 79 4.85 6.71 -5.85
C VAL A 79 4.73 6.06 -4.46
N LEU A 80 5.70 6.32 -3.59
CA LEU A 80 5.65 5.85 -2.19
C LEU A 80 4.42 6.39 -1.47
N SER A 81 4.16 7.69 -1.62
CA SER A 81 3.01 8.36 -1.02
C SER A 81 1.68 7.91 -1.61
N ALA A 82 1.60 7.65 -2.91
CA ALA A 82 0.38 7.14 -3.54
C ALA A 82 0.00 5.77 -2.97
N ALA A 83 0.97 4.87 -2.75
CA ALA A 83 0.71 3.58 -2.11
C ALA A 83 0.29 3.69 -0.62
N MET A 84 0.62 4.79 0.06
CA MET A 84 0.14 5.07 1.43
C MET A 84 -1.22 5.77 1.45
N GLY A 85 -1.57 6.46 0.36
CA GLY A 85 -2.75 7.32 0.25
C GLY A 85 -4.00 6.62 -0.24
N VAL A 86 -3.93 5.30 -0.50
CA VAL A 86 -5.05 4.48 -0.96
C VAL A 86 -5.27 3.30 -0.02
N ASP A 87 -6.46 2.73 -0.11
CA ASP A 87 -6.80 1.42 0.43
C ASP A 87 -7.79 0.81 -0.57
N SER A 88 -7.33 -0.16 -1.35
CA SER A 88 -8.07 -0.71 -2.49
C SER A 88 -9.15 -1.69 -2.07
N GLU A 89 -9.02 -2.29 -0.88
CA GLU A 89 -10.04 -3.15 -0.29
C GLU A 89 -11.17 -2.36 0.36
N ASP A 90 -10.84 -1.32 1.11
CA ASP A 90 -11.82 -0.47 1.75
C ASP A 90 -11.40 1.00 1.64
N PRO A 91 -11.89 1.71 0.59
CA PRO A 91 -11.55 3.11 0.34
C PRO A 91 -11.89 4.04 1.50
N SER A 92 -12.71 3.62 2.46
CA SER A 92 -12.99 4.42 3.63
C SER A 92 -11.73 4.65 4.48
N TRP A 93 -10.72 3.77 4.43
CA TRP A 93 -9.42 3.99 5.09
C TRP A 93 -8.51 4.96 4.35
N ALA A 94 -8.80 5.34 3.10
CA ALA A 94 -7.96 6.29 2.37
C ALA A 94 -8.01 7.68 3.05
N PRO A 95 -6.86 8.31 3.35
CA PRO A 95 -6.84 9.66 3.90
C PRO A 95 -7.20 10.72 2.86
N ASP A 96 -7.79 11.83 3.31
CA ASP A 96 -7.88 13.04 2.49
C ASP A 96 -6.50 13.70 2.40
N LEU A 97 -5.93 13.68 1.20
CA LEU A 97 -4.61 14.26 0.91
C LEU A 97 -4.69 15.59 0.14
N THR A 98 -5.88 16.12 -0.13
CA THR A 98 -6.03 17.40 -0.86
C THR A 98 -5.31 18.56 -0.18
N SER A 99 -5.26 18.57 1.15
CA SER A 99 -4.53 19.57 1.95
C SER A 99 -3.00 19.56 1.75
N ILE A 100 -2.45 18.52 1.11
CA ILE A 100 -1.01 18.46 0.79
C ILE A 100 -0.68 19.32 -0.43
N GLY A 101 -1.63 19.50 -1.36
CA GLY A 101 -1.46 20.34 -2.55
C GLY A 101 -0.38 19.85 -3.53
N ASP A 102 -0.19 18.53 -3.64
CA ASP A 102 0.74 17.93 -4.61
C ASP A 102 -0.05 17.32 -5.77
N GLU A 103 -0.20 18.08 -6.85
CA GLU A 103 -1.02 17.68 -8.00
C GLU A 103 -0.54 16.37 -8.65
N ARG A 104 0.76 16.07 -8.62
CA ARG A 104 1.29 14.84 -9.21
C ARG A 104 0.90 13.64 -8.36
N LEU A 105 0.97 13.76 -7.03
CA LEU A 105 0.47 12.75 -6.12
C LEU A 105 -1.04 12.50 -6.31
N GLU A 106 -1.84 13.57 -6.38
CA GLU A 106 -3.29 13.47 -6.61
C GLU A 106 -3.61 12.76 -7.92
N ARG A 107 -2.91 13.09 -9.00
CA ARG A 107 -3.05 12.40 -10.30
C ARG A 107 -2.68 10.91 -10.23
N LEU A 108 -1.65 10.54 -9.46
CA LEU A 108 -1.28 9.14 -9.30
C LEU A 108 -2.37 8.37 -8.54
N ILE A 109 -2.85 8.92 -7.43
CA ILE A 109 -3.90 8.32 -6.60
C ILE A 109 -5.20 8.12 -7.40
N ALA A 110 -5.60 9.12 -8.20
CA ALA A 110 -6.81 9.04 -9.02
C ALA A 110 -6.80 7.90 -10.06
N GLN A 111 -5.62 7.37 -10.41
CA GLN A 111 -5.47 6.26 -11.35
C GLN A 111 -5.43 4.89 -10.67
N ILE A 112 -5.38 4.82 -9.34
CA ILE A 112 -5.34 3.56 -8.61
C ILE A 112 -6.78 3.08 -8.36
N PRO A 113 -7.22 1.99 -9.03
CA PRO A 113 -8.58 1.49 -8.86
C PRO A 113 -8.76 0.77 -7.52
N ALA A 114 -9.98 0.84 -6.97
CA ALA A 114 -10.41 -0.07 -5.92
C ALA A 114 -10.47 -1.51 -6.44
N SER A 115 -10.35 -2.47 -5.54
CA SER A 115 -10.57 -3.89 -5.83
C SER A 115 -12.03 -4.17 -6.19
N GLY A 116 -12.26 -5.26 -6.93
CA GLY A 116 -13.61 -5.72 -7.29
C GLY A 116 -14.33 -4.91 -8.36
N VAL A 117 -13.70 -3.88 -8.93
CA VAL A 117 -14.29 -3.14 -10.07
C VAL A 117 -14.21 -3.97 -11.36
N GLU A 118 -15.26 -3.90 -12.18
CA GLU A 118 -15.43 -4.76 -13.37
C GLU A 118 -14.27 -4.64 -14.39
N ASP A 119 -13.74 -3.44 -14.56
CA ASP A 119 -12.70 -3.06 -15.52
C ASP A 119 -11.29 -2.95 -14.88
N LEU A 120 -11.06 -3.63 -13.75
CA LEU A 120 -9.83 -3.49 -12.97
C LEU A 120 -8.54 -3.66 -13.79
N ALA A 121 -8.48 -4.72 -14.61
CA ALA A 121 -7.31 -5.01 -15.44
C ALA A 121 -7.05 -3.91 -16.48
N GLU A 122 -8.10 -3.38 -17.10
CA GLU A 122 -8.03 -2.33 -18.11
C GLU A 122 -7.62 -0.99 -17.50
N ARG A 123 -8.12 -0.69 -16.29
CA ARG A 123 -7.71 0.49 -15.52
C ARG A 123 -6.24 0.43 -15.14
N LEU A 124 -5.77 -0.69 -14.58
CA LEU A 124 -4.36 -0.86 -14.24
C LEU A 124 -3.44 -0.85 -15.46
N TRP A 125 -3.93 -1.35 -16.59
CA TRP A 125 -3.20 -1.30 -17.86
C TRP A 125 -3.05 0.13 -18.40
N SER A 126 -4.11 0.92 -18.27
CA SER A 126 -4.17 2.29 -18.79
C SER A 126 -3.54 3.32 -17.84
N ALA A 127 -3.34 2.96 -16.58
CA ALA A 127 -2.68 3.77 -15.59
C ALA A 127 -1.21 4.01 -15.95
N GLU A 128 -0.69 5.14 -15.49
CA GLU A 128 0.75 5.41 -15.54
C GLU A 128 1.55 4.30 -14.82
N PRO A 129 2.76 3.95 -15.29
CA PRO A 129 3.59 2.92 -14.67
C PRO A 129 3.83 3.13 -13.18
N GLU A 130 3.96 4.39 -12.75
CA GLU A 130 4.07 4.83 -11.36
C GLU A 130 2.83 4.47 -10.53
N ALA A 131 1.64 4.79 -11.03
CA ALA A 131 0.38 4.48 -10.35
C ALA A 131 0.16 2.97 -10.29
N CYS A 132 0.45 2.26 -11.39
CA CYS A 132 0.40 0.80 -11.43
C CYS A 132 1.37 0.17 -10.39
N ARG A 133 2.60 0.67 -10.26
CA ARG A 133 3.54 0.20 -9.21
C ARG A 133 3.00 0.44 -7.80
N ALA A 134 2.42 1.61 -7.54
CA ALA A 134 1.82 1.93 -6.24
C ALA A 134 0.66 0.99 -5.92
N ALA A 135 -0.25 0.77 -6.87
CA ALA A 135 -1.38 -0.16 -6.75
C ALA A 135 -0.91 -1.60 -6.49
N LEU A 136 0.10 -2.06 -7.22
CA LEU A 136 0.67 -3.41 -7.05
C LEU A 136 1.33 -3.59 -5.68
N ALA A 137 2.04 -2.58 -5.17
CA ALA A 137 2.68 -2.68 -3.87
C ALA A 137 1.66 -2.72 -2.72
N GLU A 138 0.62 -1.90 -2.84
CA GLU A 138 -0.47 -1.83 -1.89
C GLU A 138 -1.27 -3.15 -1.87
N ARG A 139 -1.68 -3.62 -3.04
CA ARG A 139 -2.44 -4.88 -3.16
C ARG A 139 -1.62 -6.08 -2.69
N LEU A 140 -0.32 -6.07 -2.92
CA LEU A 140 0.56 -7.11 -2.40
C LEU A 140 0.55 -7.13 -0.87
N ASP A 141 0.51 -5.98 -0.18
CA ASP A 141 0.38 -5.97 1.29
C ASP A 141 -0.96 -6.56 1.75
N HIS A 142 -2.07 -6.26 1.06
CA HIS A 142 -3.36 -6.90 1.34
C HIS A 142 -3.28 -8.42 1.19
N LEU A 143 -2.79 -8.93 0.06
CA LEU A 143 -2.65 -10.38 -0.16
C LEU A 143 -1.80 -11.06 0.93
N ARG A 144 -0.75 -10.39 1.40
CA ARG A 144 0.13 -10.88 2.46
C ARG A 144 -0.57 -11.07 3.80
N HIS A 145 -1.52 -10.20 4.09
CA HIS A 145 -2.21 -10.13 5.37
C HIS A 145 -3.66 -10.59 5.30
N ALA A 146 -4.14 -11.01 4.12
CA ALA A 146 -5.50 -11.48 3.94
C ALA A 146 -5.85 -12.66 4.85
N HIS A 147 -4.87 -13.46 5.29
CA HIS A 147 -5.07 -14.56 6.24
C HIS A 147 -5.55 -14.09 7.63
N LEU A 148 -5.42 -12.79 7.94
CA LEU A 148 -5.93 -12.17 9.15
C LEU A 148 -7.40 -11.74 9.02
N TRP A 149 -7.97 -11.78 7.82
CA TRP A 149 -9.37 -11.42 7.60
C TRP A 149 -10.29 -12.55 8.03
N ALA A 150 -11.35 -12.21 8.75
CA ALA A 150 -12.33 -13.19 9.23
C ALA A 150 -13.10 -13.86 8.08
N ASP A 151 -13.47 -13.08 7.06
CA ASP A 151 -14.25 -13.56 5.92
C ASP A 151 -13.40 -14.44 4.98
N HIS A 152 -13.76 -15.72 4.89
CA HIS A 152 -13.12 -16.67 3.97
C HIS A 152 -13.38 -16.34 2.50
N GLU A 153 -14.58 -15.87 2.19
CA GLU A 153 -14.95 -15.55 0.82
C GLU A 153 -14.21 -14.30 0.34
N ALA A 154 -14.05 -13.28 1.20
CA ALA A 154 -13.18 -12.14 0.91
C ALA A 154 -11.73 -12.57 0.64
N ARG A 155 -11.18 -13.48 1.46
CA ARG A 155 -9.84 -14.05 1.23
C ARG A 155 -9.71 -14.74 -0.11
N ARG A 156 -10.72 -15.53 -0.49
CA ARG A 156 -10.77 -16.22 -1.78
C ARG A 156 -10.82 -15.24 -2.95
N ARG A 157 -11.72 -14.26 -2.91
CA ARG A 157 -11.83 -13.21 -3.95
C ARG A 157 -10.53 -12.43 -4.11
N ALA A 158 -9.89 -12.02 -3.01
CA ALA A 158 -8.63 -11.29 -3.09
C ALA A 158 -7.50 -12.11 -3.71
N HIS A 159 -7.45 -13.41 -3.44
CA HIS A 159 -6.50 -14.32 -4.09
C HIS A 159 -6.80 -14.52 -5.58
N GLU A 160 -8.06 -14.78 -5.93
CA GLU A 160 -8.49 -14.96 -7.32
C GLU A 160 -8.17 -13.71 -8.17
N GLU A 161 -8.48 -12.52 -7.65
CA GLU A 161 -8.16 -11.25 -8.30
C GLU A 161 -6.64 -11.01 -8.38
N ALA A 162 -5.89 -11.35 -7.33
CA ALA A 162 -4.43 -11.24 -7.36
C ALA A 162 -3.79 -12.15 -8.42
N VAL A 163 -4.32 -13.37 -8.60
CA VAL A 163 -3.86 -14.30 -9.63
C VAL A 163 -4.26 -13.85 -11.04
N ALA A 164 -5.52 -13.45 -11.21
CA ALA A 164 -6.08 -13.15 -12.53
C ALA A 164 -5.63 -11.79 -13.08
N VAL A 165 -5.40 -10.80 -12.21
CA VAL A 165 -5.16 -9.41 -12.62
C VAL A 165 -3.80 -8.89 -12.17
N TYR A 166 -3.54 -8.89 -10.86
CA TYR A 166 -2.37 -8.20 -10.34
C TYR A 166 -1.05 -8.92 -10.64
N ALA A 167 -1.01 -10.26 -10.63
CA ALA A 167 0.20 -11.00 -10.99
C ALA A 167 0.62 -10.77 -12.46
N PRO A 168 -0.28 -10.86 -13.46
CA PRO A 168 0.03 -10.46 -14.83
C PRO A 168 0.47 -8.98 -14.96
N MET A 169 -0.14 -8.06 -14.21
CA MET A 169 0.32 -6.67 -14.24
C MET A 169 1.70 -6.51 -13.61
N ALA A 170 2.01 -7.24 -12.54
CA ALA A 170 3.33 -7.23 -11.92
C ALA A 170 4.42 -7.71 -12.89
N GLU A 171 4.16 -8.75 -13.68
CA GLU A 171 5.07 -9.28 -14.72
C GLU A 171 5.43 -8.23 -15.77
N ARG A 172 4.47 -7.37 -16.11
CA ARG A 172 4.66 -6.29 -17.09
C ARG A 172 5.36 -5.08 -16.50
N THR A 173 5.12 -4.80 -15.22
CA THR A 173 5.52 -3.54 -14.59
C THR A 173 6.88 -3.62 -13.92
N HIS A 174 7.17 -4.67 -13.15
CA HIS A 174 8.44 -4.76 -12.42
C HIS A 174 8.84 -6.20 -12.05
N PRO A 175 10.06 -6.67 -12.41
CA PRO A 175 10.46 -8.07 -12.24
C PRO A 175 10.45 -8.54 -10.77
N GLN A 176 10.83 -7.67 -9.83
CA GLN A 176 10.76 -8.03 -8.41
C GLN A 176 9.31 -8.16 -7.93
N LEU A 177 8.39 -7.28 -8.37
CA LEU A 177 6.98 -7.41 -7.98
C LEU A 177 6.39 -8.68 -8.56
N ALA A 178 6.70 -9.00 -9.82
CA ALA A 178 6.31 -10.24 -10.47
C ALA A 178 6.72 -11.47 -9.65
N HIS A 179 7.99 -11.51 -9.22
CA HIS A 179 8.49 -12.58 -8.36
C HIS A 179 7.72 -12.69 -7.05
N ARG A 180 7.45 -11.55 -6.40
CA ARG A 180 6.75 -11.51 -5.10
C ARG A 180 5.30 -11.95 -5.23
N TYR A 181 4.59 -11.50 -6.26
CA TYR A 181 3.23 -11.96 -6.57
C TYR A 181 3.19 -13.45 -6.85
N ALA A 182 4.08 -13.96 -7.72
CA ALA A 182 4.14 -15.39 -8.02
C ALA A 182 4.35 -16.23 -6.74
N TRP A 183 5.20 -15.76 -5.83
CA TRP A 183 5.42 -16.44 -4.55
C TRP A 183 4.19 -16.38 -3.63
N TRP A 184 3.63 -15.19 -3.41
CA TRP A 184 2.51 -15.00 -2.50
C TRP A 184 1.22 -15.64 -3.00
N CYS A 185 0.92 -15.60 -4.29
CA CYS A 185 -0.25 -16.28 -4.86
C CYS A 185 -0.17 -17.80 -4.64
N ARG A 186 1.00 -18.42 -4.82
CA ARG A 186 1.18 -19.86 -4.54
C ARG A 186 1.08 -20.15 -3.04
N MET A 187 1.79 -19.38 -2.23
CA MET A 187 1.88 -19.62 -0.78
C MET A 187 0.52 -19.43 -0.11
N PHE A 188 -0.18 -18.35 -0.42
CA PHE A 188 -1.49 -18.05 0.13
C PHE A 188 -2.52 -19.11 -0.24
N GLY A 189 -2.61 -19.47 -1.52
CA GLY A 189 -3.51 -20.52 -1.98
C GLY A 189 -3.27 -21.85 -1.26
N ALA A 190 -2.01 -22.25 -1.10
CA ALA A 190 -1.64 -23.53 -0.48
C ALA A 190 -1.75 -23.58 1.05
N ARG A 191 -1.86 -22.44 1.75
CA ARG A 191 -1.84 -22.41 3.23
C ARG A 191 -3.10 -21.82 3.86
N HIS A 192 -3.87 -21.06 3.10
CA HIS A 192 -4.97 -20.26 3.64
C HIS A 192 -6.30 -20.44 2.91
N LEU A 193 -6.30 -21.14 1.75
CA LEU A 193 -7.51 -21.43 0.96
C LEU A 193 -7.70 -22.91 0.63
N SER A 194 -6.68 -23.75 0.86
CA SER A 194 -6.70 -25.20 0.65
C SER A 194 -7.39 -25.96 1.77
#